data_AF-A0A2M7STK2-F1
#
_entry.id   AF-A0A2M7STK2-F1
#
_cell.length_a   1.000
_cell.length_b   1.000
_cell.length_c   1.000
_cell.angle_alpha   90.00
_cell.angle_beta   90.00
_cell.angle_gamma   90.00
#
_symmetry.space_group_name_H-M   'P 1'
#
loop_
_entity.id
_entity.type
_entity.pdbx_description
1 polymer ?
#
loop_
_entity_poly.entity_id
_entity_poly.type
_entity_poly.pdbx_seq_one_letter_code
_entity_poly.pdbx_strand_id
1 'polypeptide(L)'
;MFFRTLRGIEIACYAIFFALLLGSSTLLAPSNPTERVRTFTRPVEFDYFDWTLNAFGVKFAQGALGTPYYFAEDARHSLVADALELSGKIMQDEYQLQMIYTDPQVEDPESASVELRAELSQLKSRQAQLMPISEAFLQEQVGEVVDELGLTTGGQPIPPILFHITPLPYDLIVSRRDKIQSETSISLLPNLSVDQQAALEARVDKGLNVSSLVVPVGGIGSYPTMVEHTTDLNWLTDTIAHEWIHNWLTLRPLGMNYDSSAELRTMNETTASIAGHEIGALVLQRYYPELTQALLPPAILINLPLGP
;
A
#
# COMPACT_ATOMS: atom_id res chain seq x y z
N MET A 1 -19.06 31.19 -7.39
CA MET A 1 -18.31 31.06 -8.66
C MET A 1 -16.84 30.73 -8.41
N PHE A 2 -16.18 31.34 -7.42
CA PHE A 2 -14.76 31.14 -7.06
C PHE A 2 -14.36 29.69 -6.71
N PHE A 3 -15.19 28.96 -5.95
CA PHE A 3 -14.93 27.55 -5.61
C PHE A 3 -15.02 26.58 -6.80
N ARG A 4 -15.79 26.92 -7.86
CA ARG A 4 -15.92 26.06 -9.06
C ARG A 4 -14.75 26.23 -10.02
N THR A 5 -14.13 27.41 -10.04
CA THR A 5 -12.92 27.69 -10.84
C THR A 5 -11.67 27.10 -10.19
N LEU A 6 -11.56 27.09 -8.85
CA LEU A 6 -10.47 26.39 -8.15
C LEU A 6 -10.49 24.88 -8.44
N ARG A 7 -11.66 24.26 -8.37
CA ARG A 7 -11.83 22.82 -8.66
C ARG A 7 -11.51 22.44 -10.12
N GLY A 8 -11.75 23.35 -11.06
CA GLY A 8 -11.38 23.14 -12.47
C GLY A 8 -9.87 23.21 -12.72
N ILE A 9 -9.17 24.09 -12.01
CA ILE A 9 -7.70 24.17 -12.02
C ILE A 9 -7.10 22.93 -11.33
N GLU A 10 -7.71 22.49 -10.23
CA GLU A 10 -7.35 21.27 -9.51
C GLU A 10 -7.43 20.03 -10.42
N ILE A 11 -8.53 19.87 -11.17
CA ILE A 11 -8.71 18.77 -12.13
C ILE A 11 -7.70 18.84 -13.28
N ALA A 12 -7.38 20.05 -13.78
CA ALA A 12 -6.37 20.22 -14.82
C ALA A 12 -4.95 19.91 -14.31
N CYS A 13 -4.64 20.30 -13.06
CA CYS A 13 -3.40 19.93 -12.38
C CYS A 13 -3.35 18.41 -12.14
N TYR A 14 -4.45 17.77 -11.75
CA TYR A 14 -4.52 16.31 -11.64
C TYR A 14 -4.32 15.64 -12.98
N ALA A 15 -4.87 16.15 -14.08
CA ALA A 15 -4.68 15.58 -15.42
C ALA A 15 -3.24 15.73 -15.93
N ILE A 16 -2.59 16.88 -15.67
CA ILE A 16 -1.17 17.09 -16.01
C ILE A 16 -0.27 16.25 -15.11
N PHE A 17 -0.60 16.13 -13.82
CA PHE A 17 0.10 15.27 -12.88
C PHE A 17 -0.06 13.79 -13.24
N PHE A 18 -1.25 13.37 -13.69
CA PHE A 18 -1.50 12.04 -14.25
C PHE A 18 -0.67 11.79 -15.50
N ALA A 19 -0.57 12.78 -16.40
CA ALA A 19 0.26 12.67 -17.59
C ALA A 19 1.76 12.55 -17.24
N LEU A 20 2.20 13.17 -16.14
CA LEU A 20 3.56 13.04 -15.60
C LEU A 20 3.76 11.70 -14.87
N LEU A 21 2.75 11.18 -14.18
CA LEU A 21 2.77 9.89 -13.48
C LEU A 21 2.67 8.68 -14.41
N LEU A 22 1.92 8.79 -15.51
CA LEU A 22 1.97 7.84 -16.63
C LEU A 22 3.37 7.85 -17.29
N GLY A 23 4.08 8.98 -17.19
CA GLY A 23 5.49 9.11 -17.55
C GLY A 23 6.48 8.48 -16.56
N SER A 24 6.01 8.09 -15.36
CA SER A 24 6.72 7.23 -14.40
C SER A 24 6.19 5.80 -14.40
N SER A 25 5.75 5.32 -15.57
CA SER A 25 6.20 3.99 -15.93
C SER A 25 7.73 4.07 -15.96
N THR A 26 8.42 3.17 -15.29
CA THR A 26 9.85 2.91 -15.55
C THR A 26 9.99 2.33 -16.96
N LEU A 27 9.65 3.15 -17.96
CA LEU A 27 10.03 3.07 -19.36
C LEU A 27 11.16 4.07 -19.56
N LEU A 28 12.24 3.91 -18.81
CA LEU A 28 13.52 4.54 -19.13
C LEU A 28 14.62 3.49 -19.14
N ALA A 29 15.11 3.33 -20.37
CA ALA A 29 16.36 2.73 -20.82
C ALA A 29 16.46 1.18 -20.79
N PRO A 30 16.43 0.52 -21.96
CA PRO A 30 16.79 -0.89 -22.09
C PRO A 30 18.30 -1.06 -21.86
N SER A 31 18.71 -1.27 -20.61
CA SER A 31 20.02 -1.82 -20.30
C SER A 31 19.89 -3.29 -19.90
N ASN A 32 20.28 -4.13 -20.85
CA ASN A 32 20.61 -5.56 -20.93
C ASN A 32 20.30 -6.65 -19.84
N PRO A 33 20.27 -6.44 -18.51
CA PRO A 33 19.85 -7.52 -17.58
C PRO A 33 18.34 -7.68 -17.42
N THR A 34 17.58 -6.59 -17.33
CA THR A 34 16.13 -6.63 -17.04
C THR A 34 15.33 -7.31 -18.16
N GLU A 35 15.63 -7.02 -19.43
CA GLU A 35 14.95 -7.68 -20.57
C GLU A 35 15.19 -9.21 -20.62
N ARG A 36 16.35 -9.66 -20.14
CA ARG A 36 16.64 -11.09 -20.04
C ARG A 36 15.78 -11.77 -18.99
N VAL A 37 15.54 -11.11 -17.86
CA VAL A 37 14.62 -11.60 -16.82
C VAL A 37 13.16 -11.52 -17.32
N ARG A 38 12.77 -10.44 -18.01
CA ARG A 38 11.43 -10.27 -18.60
C ARG A 38 11.02 -11.39 -19.56
N THR A 39 11.99 -12.04 -20.19
CA THR A 39 11.73 -13.24 -21.03
C THR A 39 11.05 -14.37 -20.23
N PHE A 40 11.25 -14.43 -18.91
CA PHE A 40 10.66 -15.43 -18.02
C PHE A 40 9.36 -14.95 -17.35
N THR A 41 9.22 -13.64 -17.11
CA THR A 41 8.16 -13.06 -16.26
C THR A 41 6.99 -12.45 -17.02
N ARG A 42 7.12 -12.09 -18.31
CA ARG A 42 6.06 -11.39 -19.09
C ARG A 42 4.61 -11.87 -18.87
N PRO A 43 4.31 -13.18 -18.82
CA PRO A 43 2.93 -13.65 -18.62
C PRO A 43 2.35 -13.37 -17.22
N VAL A 44 3.20 -13.02 -16.26
CA VAL A 44 2.87 -12.84 -14.84
C VAL A 44 3.36 -11.50 -14.30
N GLU A 45 3.65 -10.53 -15.17
CA GLU A 45 3.99 -9.16 -14.78
C GLU A 45 2.73 -8.38 -14.38
N PHE A 46 2.87 -7.53 -13.37
CA PHE A 46 1.76 -6.70 -12.89
C PHE A 46 1.45 -5.55 -13.85
N ASP A 47 0.16 -5.30 -14.10
CA ASP A 47 -0.28 -4.18 -14.93
C ASP A 47 -0.55 -2.93 -14.12
N TYR A 48 0.49 -2.10 -13.96
CA TYR A 48 0.36 -0.80 -13.29
C TYR A 48 -0.53 0.18 -14.04
N PHE A 49 -0.65 0.08 -15.37
CA PHE A 49 -1.40 1.06 -16.15
C PHE A 49 -2.90 0.90 -15.90
N ASP A 50 -3.41 -0.31 -16.10
CA ASP A 50 -4.81 -0.63 -15.86
C ASP A 50 -5.15 -0.45 -14.38
N TRP A 51 -4.25 -0.85 -13.47
CA TRP A 51 -4.45 -0.61 -12.04
C TRP A 51 -4.58 0.88 -11.72
N THR A 52 -3.66 1.71 -12.21
CA THR A 52 -3.65 3.16 -11.95
C THR A 52 -4.92 3.83 -12.45
N LEU A 53 -5.36 3.52 -13.68
CA LEU A 53 -6.59 4.07 -14.23
C LEU A 53 -7.82 3.72 -13.38
N ASN A 54 -7.92 2.47 -12.91
CA ASN A 54 -9.00 2.04 -12.03
C ASN A 54 -8.96 2.78 -10.69
N ALA A 55 -7.79 2.84 -10.04
CA ALA A 55 -7.61 3.49 -8.74
C ALA A 55 -8.04 4.97 -8.81
N PHE A 56 -7.62 5.69 -9.84
CA PHE A 56 -8.04 7.07 -10.02
C PHE A 56 -9.53 7.23 -10.35
N GLY A 57 -10.15 6.26 -11.04
CA GLY A 57 -11.60 6.22 -11.21
C GLY A 57 -12.33 6.19 -9.86
N VAL A 58 -11.84 5.36 -8.92
CA VAL A 58 -12.35 5.31 -7.54
C VAL A 58 -12.14 6.65 -6.82
N LYS A 59 -10.95 7.25 -6.93
CA LYS A 59 -10.65 8.56 -6.31
C LYS A 59 -11.49 9.70 -6.85
N PHE A 60 -11.75 9.71 -8.15
CA PHE A 60 -12.65 10.68 -8.77
C PHE A 60 -14.08 10.55 -8.24
N ALA A 61 -14.58 9.32 -8.12
CA ALA A 61 -15.90 9.07 -7.54
C ALA A 61 -15.98 9.52 -6.07
N GLN A 62 -14.98 9.19 -5.25
CA GLN A 62 -14.88 9.64 -3.85
C GLN A 62 -14.90 11.18 -3.75
N GLY A 63 -14.05 11.85 -4.54
CA GLY A 63 -13.97 13.31 -4.55
C GLY A 63 -15.25 13.99 -5.04
N ALA A 64 -15.95 13.41 -6.01
CA ALA A 64 -17.23 13.92 -6.50
C ALA A 64 -18.34 13.81 -5.46
N LEU A 65 -18.36 12.72 -4.69
CA LEU A 65 -19.35 12.47 -3.63
C LEU A 65 -19.09 13.28 -2.36
N GLY A 66 -17.85 13.72 -2.10
CA GLY A 66 -17.51 14.49 -0.91
C GLY A 66 -17.75 13.71 0.39
N THR A 67 -17.63 12.38 0.33
CA THR A 67 -18.04 11.44 1.37
C THR A 67 -17.60 11.83 2.79
N PRO A 68 -16.36 12.29 3.04
CA PRO A 68 -15.91 12.61 4.41
C PRO A 68 -16.71 13.70 5.12
N TYR A 69 -17.24 14.67 4.39
CA TYR A 69 -17.90 15.85 4.97
C TYR A 69 -19.34 15.59 5.46
N TYR A 70 -19.86 14.37 5.26
CA TYR A 70 -21.24 14.02 5.64
C TYR A 70 -21.34 13.14 6.88
N PHE A 71 -20.23 12.71 7.46
CA PHE A 71 -20.20 11.81 8.63
C PHE A 71 -19.70 12.54 9.88
N ALA A 72 -20.34 12.27 11.02
CA ALA A 72 -19.81 12.65 12.32
C ALA A 72 -18.58 11.80 12.66
N GLU A 73 -17.67 12.33 13.48
CA GLU A 73 -16.39 11.66 13.80
C GLU A 73 -16.58 10.24 14.36
N ASP A 74 -17.51 10.03 15.29
CA ASP A 74 -17.82 8.70 15.85
C ASP A 74 -18.24 7.69 14.77
N ALA A 75 -18.95 8.15 13.74
CA ALA A 75 -19.35 7.31 12.62
C ALA A 75 -18.16 7.01 11.69
N ARG A 76 -17.26 7.98 11.48
CA ARG A 76 -16.03 7.80 10.69
C ARG A 76 -15.13 6.75 11.34
N HIS A 77 -14.89 6.90 12.64
CA HIS A 77 -14.15 5.94 13.46
C HIS A 77 -14.73 4.52 13.33
N SER A 78 -16.04 4.37 13.56
CA SER A 78 -16.71 3.06 13.48
C SER A 78 -16.59 2.42 12.10
N LEU A 79 -16.71 3.21 11.03
CA LEU A 79 -16.60 2.70 9.66
C LEU A 79 -15.18 2.23 9.30
N VAL A 80 -14.14 2.90 9.82
CA VAL A 80 -12.76 2.42 9.67
C VAL A 80 -12.56 1.09 10.40
N ALA A 81 -13.06 0.98 11.64
CA ALA A 81 -13.01 -0.26 12.40
C ALA A 81 -13.76 -1.41 11.69
N ASP A 82 -14.97 -1.15 11.18
CA ASP A 82 -15.76 -2.11 10.40
C ASP A 82 -15.01 -2.57 9.14
N ALA A 83 -14.27 -1.67 8.48
CA ALA A 83 -13.49 -1.99 7.29
C ALA A 83 -12.29 -2.89 7.60
N LEU A 84 -11.63 -2.68 8.75
CA LEU A 84 -10.54 -3.53 9.21
C LEU A 84 -11.05 -4.91 9.63
N GLU A 85 -12.18 -4.98 10.35
CA GLU A 85 -12.82 -6.25 10.71
C GLU A 85 -13.23 -7.05 9.46
N LEU A 86 -13.79 -6.37 8.46
CA LEU A 86 -14.12 -6.98 7.18
C LEU A 86 -12.89 -7.51 6.45
N SER A 87 -11.77 -6.77 6.49
CA SER A 87 -10.49 -7.24 5.93
C SER A 87 -10.00 -8.49 6.65
N GLY A 88 -10.10 -8.53 7.98
CA GLY A 88 -9.75 -9.70 8.77
C GLY A 88 -10.56 -10.95 8.41
N LYS A 89 -11.88 -10.79 8.21
CA LYS A 89 -12.75 -11.89 7.76
C LYS A 89 -12.34 -12.41 6.38
N ILE A 90 -12.08 -11.51 5.44
CA ILE A 90 -11.64 -11.90 4.09
C ILE A 90 -10.31 -12.64 4.15
N MET A 91 -9.32 -12.13 4.88
CA MET A 91 -8.02 -12.78 5.03
C MET A 91 -8.14 -14.17 5.66
N GLN A 92 -9.01 -14.31 6.67
CA GLN A 92 -9.27 -15.59 7.32
C GLN A 92 -9.91 -16.60 6.36
N ASP A 93 -10.89 -16.17 5.56
CA ASP A 93 -11.59 -17.05 4.63
C ASP A 93 -10.71 -17.39 3.41
N GLU A 94 -9.88 -16.47 2.94
CA GLU A 94 -8.88 -16.74 1.90
C GLU A 94 -7.83 -17.75 2.37
N TYR A 95 -7.40 -17.64 3.62
CA TYR A 95 -6.51 -18.64 4.23
C TYR A 95 -7.19 -20.02 4.33
N GLN A 96 -8.45 -20.08 4.78
CA GLN A 96 -9.20 -21.34 4.82
C GLN A 96 -9.36 -21.94 3.42
N LEU A 97 -9.64 -21.10 2.42
CA LEU A 97 -9.75 -21.53 1.03
C LEU A 97 -8.43 -22.11 0.55
N GLN A 98 -7.32 -21.43 0.82
CA GLN A 98 -5.99 -21.95 0.50
C GLN A 98 -5.74 -23.31 1.16
N MET A 99 -6.08 -23.46 2.44
CA MET A 99 -5.91 -24.72 3.17
C MET A 99 -6.68 -25.87 2.49
N ILE A 100 -7.93 -25.66 2.06
CA ILE A 100 -8.73 -26.66 1.34
C ILE A 100 -8.03 -27.11 0.04
N TYR A 101 -7.44 -26.17 -0.71
CA TYR A 101 -6.75 -26.48 -1.97
C TYR A 101 -5.38 -27.14 -1.79
N THR A 102 -4.78 -27.00 -0.62
CA THR A 102 -3.47 -27.59 -0.29
C THR A 102 -3.58 -28.90 0.50
N ASP A 103 -4.77 -29.28 0.97
CA ASP A 103 -4.97 -30.51 1.75
C ASP A 103 -5.09 -31.73 0.82
N PRO A 104 -4.12 -32.67 0.85
CA PRO A 104 -4.17 -33.87 0.00
C PRO A 104 -5.27 -34.86 0.38
N GLN A 105 -5.94 -34.69 1.53
CA GLN A 105 -7.09 -35.51 1.93
C GLN A 105 -8.41 -35.04 1.26
N VAL A 106 -8.43 -33.84 0.68
CA VAL A 106 -9.59 -33.30 -0.02
C VAL A 106 -9.52 -33.72 -1.48
N GLU A 107 -10.30 -34.73 -1.86
CA GLU A 107 -10.31 -35.26 -3.24
C GLU A 107 -10.84 -34.26 -4.28
N ASP A 108 -11.82 -33.43 -3.90
CA ASP A 108 -12.41 -32.39 -4.75
C ASP A 108 -12.49 -31.04 -3.99
N PRO A 109 -11.39 -30.26 -3.99
CA PRO A 109 -11.34 -28.95 -3.33
C PRO A 109 -12.35 -27.95 -3.90
N GLU A 110 -12.71 -28.08 -5.18
CA GLU A 110 -13.64 -27.21 -5.86
C GLU A 110 -15.05 -27.38 -5.27
N SER A 111 -15.54 -28.62 -5.16
CA SER A 111 -16.82 -28.92 -4.53
C SER A 111 -16.80 -28.64 -3.02
N ALA A 112 -15.70 -28.95 -2.33
CA ALA A 112 -15.56 -28.75 -0.88
C ALA A 112 -15.57 -27.27 -0.46
N SER A 113 -15.18 -26.36 -1.36
CA SER A 113 -15.06 -24.92 -1.08
C SER A 113 -16.22 -24.07 -1.59
N VAL A 114 -17.31 -24.66 -2.12
CA VAL A 114 -18.42 -23.91 -2.74
C VAL A 114 -19.02 -22.88 -1.79
N GLU A 115 -19.33 -23.26 -0.54
CA GLU A 115 -19.95 -22.36 0.44
C GLU A 115 -18.99 -21.23 0.84
N LEU A 116 -17.72 -21.57 1.14
CA LEU A 116 -16.69 -20.60 1.51
C LEU A 116 -16.42 -19.58 0.39
N ARG A 117 -16.40 -20.02 -0.87
CA ARG A 117 -16.23 -19.11 -2.02
C ARG A 117 -17.43 -18.19 -2.21
N ALA A 118 -18.65 -18.68 -1.94
CA ALA A 118 -19.84 -17.84 -1.96
C ALA A 118 -19.81 -16.78 -0.85
N GLU A 119 -19.37 -17.14 0.36
CA GLU A 119 -19.16 -16.20 1.47
C GLU A 119 -18.10 -15.15 1.16
N LEU A 120 -16.92 -15.58 0.68
CA LEU A 120 -15.85 -14.69 0.22
C LEU A 120 -16.34 -13.70 -0.84
N SER A 121 -17.15 -14.14 -1.81
CA SER A 121 -17.71 -13.26 -2.82
C SER A 121 -18.62 -12.19 -2.23
N GLN A 122 -19.38 -12.51 -1.18
CA GLN A 122 -20.23 -11.53 -0.48
C GLN A 122 -19.39 -10.54 0.33
N LEU A 123 -18.37 -11.02 1.05
CA LEU A 123 -17.46 -10.18 1.82
C LEU A 123 -16.70 -9.21 0.90
N LYS A 124 -16.16 -9.67 -0.23
CA LYS A 124 -15.49 -8.83 -1.23
C LYS A 124 -16.42 -7.78 -1.84
N SER A 125 -17.69 -8.13 -2.11
CA SER A 125 -18.69 -7.17 -2.57
C SER A 125 -18.97 -6.07 -1.54
N ARG A 126 -19.05 -6.43 -0.25
CA ARG A 126 -19.17 -5.47 0.85
C ARG A 126 -17.92 -4.60 0.99
N GLN A 127 -16.75 -5.20 0.83
CA GLN A 127 -15.46 -4.49 0.90
C GLN A 127 -15.35 -3.43 -0.20
N ALA A 128 -15.76 -3.75 -1.42
CA ALA A 128 -15.78 -2.79 -2.53
C ALA A 128 -16.67 -1.55 -2.28
N GLN A 129 -17.62 -1.64 -1.36
CA GLN A 129 -18.48 -0.51 -0.97
C GLN A 129 -17.92 0.27 0.23
N LEU A 130 -17.41 -0.44 1.24
CA LEU A 130 -16.99 0.16 2.51
C LEU A 130 -15.56 0.70 2.46
N MET A 131 -14.64 -0.02 1.80
CA MET A 131 -13.22 0.34 1.79
C MET A 131 -12.95 1.71 1.19
N PRO A 132 -13.57 2.10 0.05
CA PRO A 132 -13.39 3.44 -0.50
C PRO A 132 -13.80 4.57 0.47
N ILE A 133 -14.75 4.31 1.36
CA ILE A 133 -15.20 5.30 2.35
C ILE A 133 -14.16 5.42 3.47
N SER A 134 -13.69 4.28 3.99
CA SER A 134 -12.61 4.20 4.98
C SER A 134 -11.32 4.87 4.50
N GLU A 135 -10.91 4.59 3.26
CA GLU A 135 -9.76 5.24 2.63
C GLU A 135 -9.89 6.77 2.64
N ALA A 136 -11.06 7.30 2.27
CA ALA A 136 -11.28 8.74 2.23
C ALA A 136 -11.16 9.39 3.61
N PHE A 137 -11.62 8.71 4.68
CA PHE A 137 -11.46 9.19 6.05
C PHE A 137 -9.98 9.20 6.47
N LEU A 138 -9.26 8.10 6.23
CA LEU A 138 -7.84 7.98 6.55
C LEU A 138 -7.00 9.01 5.77
N GLN A 139 -7.29 9.25 4.48
CA GLN A 139 -6.62 10.27 3.68
C GLN A 139 -6.75 11.67 4.32
N GLU A 140 -7.93 12.02 4.82
CA GLU A 140 -8.16 13.30 5.51
C GLU A 140 -7.44 13.35 6.86
N GLN A 141 -7.54 12.29 7.67
CA GLN A 141 -6.88 12.21 8.98
C GLN A 141 -5.35 12.35 8.85
N VAL A 142 -4.73 11.66 7.89
CA VAL A 142 -3.29 11.84 7.60
C VAL A 142 -3.04 13.26 7.09
N GLY A 143 -3.91 13.81 6.24
CA GLY A 143 -3.80 15.18 5.72
C GLY A 143 -3.80 16.25 6.79
N GLU A 144 -4.67 16.13 7.79
CA GLU A 144 -4.74 17.04 8.93
C GLU A 144 -3.45 16.99 9.78
N VAL A 145 -2.94 15.79 10.05
CA VAL A 145 -1.66 15.63 10.78
C VAL A 145 -0.49 16.23 10.00
N VAL A 146 -0.41 15.96 8.69
CA VAL A 146 0.64 16.51 7.81
C VAL A 146 0.58 18.04 7.72
N ASP A 147 -0.62 18.63 7.77
CA ASP A 147 -0.81 20.09 7.82
C ASP A 147 -0.23 20.71 9.09
N GLU A 148 -0.52 20.11 10.24
CA GLU A 148 0.02 20.58 11.52
C GLU A 148 1.54 20.47 11.62
N LEU A 149 2.13 19.48 10.97
CA LEU A 149 3.57 19.32 10.86
C LEU A 149 4.21 20.32 9.87
N GLY A 150 3.42 21.14 9.18
CA GLY A 150 3.90 22.16 8.24
C GLY A 150 4.43 21.56 6.93
N LEU A 151 4.01 20.35 6.57
CA LEU A 151 4.42 19.66 5.34
C LEU A 151 3.50 19.94 4.14
N THR A 152 2.53 20.84 4.32
CA THR A 152 1.56 21.26 3.32
C THR A 152 1.95 22.57 2.63
N THR A 153 1.29 22.88 1.52
CA THR A 153 1.41 24.17 0.84
C THR A 153 0.03 24.80 0.73
N GLY A 154 -0.18 25.94 1.41
CA GLY A 154 -1.48 26.60 1.44
C GLY A 154 -2.55 25.81 2.19
N GLY A 155 -2.16 25.01 3.19
CA GLY A 155 -3.07 24.21 4.00
C GLY A 155 -3.47 22.86 3.39
N GLN A 156 -2.82 22.44 2.29
CA GLN A 156 -3.10 21.19 1.59
C GLN A 156 -1.81 20.42 1.26
N PRO A 157 -1.79 19.08 1.42
CA PRO A 157 -0.63 18.27 1.04
C PRO A 157 -0.40 18.31 -0.48
N ILE A 158 0.86 18.44 -0.88
CA ILE A 158 1.28 18.37 -2.30
C ILE A 158 2.37 17.28 -2.44
N PRO A 159 2.09 16.19 -3.16
CA PRO A 159 0.81 15.85 -3.79
C PRO A 159 -0.27 15.50 -2.73
N PRO A 160 -1.57 15.56 -3.07
CA PRO A 160 -2.62 15.12 -2.14
C PRO A 160 -2.42 13.69 -1.66
N ILE A 161 -2.88 13.39 -0.44
CA ILE A 161 -2.79 12.03 0.08
C ILE A 161 -3.88 11.20 -0.59
N LEU A 162 -3.48 10.41 -1.58
CA LEU A 162 -4.32 9.45 -2.27
C LEU A 162 -3.67 8.07 -2.17
N PHE A 163 -4.39 7.10 -1.63
CA PHE A 163 -3.95 5.71 -1.58
C PHE A 163 -5.14 4.78 -1.84
N HIS A 164 -4.88 3.57 -2.32
CA HIS A 164 -5.90 2.56 -2.53
C HIS A 164 -5.46 1.23 -1.93
N ILE A 165 -6.32 0.65 -1.10
CA ILE A 165 -6.07 -0.64 -0.46
C ILE A 165 -6.41 -1.73 -1.46
N THR A 166 -5.43 -2.57 -1.78
CA THR A 166 -5.51 -3.56 -2.86
C THR A 166 -4.46 -4.66 -2.64
N PRO A 167 -4.66 -5.88 -3.16
CA PRO A 167 -3.60 -6.88 -3.14
C PRO A 167 -2.35 -6.37 -3.88
N LEU A 168 -1.20 -6.41 -3.21
CA LEU A 168 0.04 -5.87 -3.75
C LEU A 168 0.77 -6.89 -4.63
N PRO A 169 1.38 -6.43 -5.75
CA PRO A 169 2.22 -7.31 -6.55
C PRO A 169 3.38 -7.85 -5.71
N TYR A 170 3.79 -9.08 -6.02
CA TYR A 170 5.06 -9.59 -5.52
C TYR A 170 6.22 -8.91 -6.25
N ASP A 171 7.38 -8.80 -5.62
CA ASP A 171 8.60 -8.35 -6.27
C ASP A 171 9.56 -9.52 -6.50
N LEU A 172 9.96 -9.73 -7.75
CA LEU A 172 11.04 -10.65 -8.12
C LEU A 172 12.37 -9.92 -8.06
N ILE A 173 13.10 -10.11 -6.96
CA ILE A 173 14.45 -9.57 -6.79
C ILE A 173 15.44 -10.54 -7.44
N VAL A 174 16.30 -10.01 -8.31
CA VAL A 174 17.38 -10.78 -8.94
C VAL A 174 18.73 -10.18 -8.55
N SER A 175 19.63 -11.04 -8.09
CA SER A 175 20.99 -10.71 -7.69
C SER A 175 21.98 -11.62 -8.41
N ARG A 176 23.18 -11.10 -8.65
CA ARG A 176 24.32 -11.93 -9.02
C ARG A 176 24.69 -12.89 -7.89
N ARG A 177 25.32 -14.01 -8.26
CA ARG A 177 25.82 -15.00 -7.30
C ARG A 177 27.15 -14.61 -6.64
N ASP A 178 27.94 -13.77 -7.31
CA ASP A 178 29.26 -13.32 -6.84
C ASP A 178 29.24 -12.00 -6.06
N LYS A 179 28.07 -11.36 -5.94
CA LYS A 179 27.88 -10.11 -5.20
C LYS A 179 26.46 -10.02 -4.67
N ILE A 180 26.29 -9.70 -3.39
CA ILE A 180 24.98 -9.41 -2.80
C ILE A 180 24.58 -8.00 -3.23
N GLN A 181 23.80 -7.91 -4.31
CA GLN A 181 23.28 -6.66 -4.84
C GLN A 181 22.06 -6.96 -5.70
N SER A 182 20.93 -6.29 -5.42
CA SER A 182 19.79 -6.31 -6.34
C SER A 182 20.19 -5.65 -7.66
N GLU A 183 20.15 -6.42 -8.75
CA GLU A 183 20.42 -5.94 -10.11
C GLU A 183 19.15 -5.54 -10.84
N THR A 184 18.05 -6.26 -10.60
CA THR A 184 16.74 -5.93 -11.14
C THR A 184 15.65 -6.41 -10.19
N SER A 185 14.55 -5.67 -10.21
CA SER A 185 13.29 -6.00 -9.55
C SER A 185 12.20 -6.02 -10.64
N ILE A 186 11.24 -6.93 -10.52
CA ILE A 186 10.11 -7.05 -11.45
C ILE A 186 8.85 -7.32 -10.63
N SER A 187 7.88 -6.42 -10.73
CA SER A 187 6.57 -6.60 -10.12
C SER A 187 5.77 -7.68 -10.84
N LEU A 188 5.35 -8.68 -10.07
CA LEU A 188 4.59 -9.84 -10.52
C LEU A 188 3.14 -9.76 -10.06
N LEU A 189 2.28 -10.59 -10.64
CA LEU A 189 0.90 -10.73 -10.21
C LEU A 189 0.80 -11.13 -8.71
N PRO A 190 -0.15 -10.57 -7.95
CA PRO A 190 -0.29 -10.79 -6.51
C PRO A 190 -0.81 -12.20 -6.14
N ASN A 191 -1.24 -13.00 -7.12
CA ASN A 191 -1.91 -14.27 -6.91
C ASN A 191 -1.08 -15.49 -7.36
N LEU A 192 0.25 -15.34 -7.44
CA LEU A 192 1.14 -16.45 -7.73
C LEU A 192 1.20 -17.41 -6.54
N SER A 193 0.89 -18.69 -6.77
CA SER A 193 1.05 -19.73 -5.75
C SER A 193 2.54 -19.94 -5.41
N VAL A 194 2.83 -20.50 -4.23
CA VAL A 194 4.20 -20.79 -3.80
C VAL A 194 4.95 -21.66 -4.81
N ASP A 195 4.27 -22.66 -5.40
CA ASP A 195 4.85 -23.51 -6.44
C ASP A 195 5.15 -22.73 -7.73
N GLN A 196 4.29 -21.78 -8.10
CA GLN A 196 4.52 -20.90 -9.25
C GLN A 196 5.70 -19.96 -9.02
N GLN A 197 5.82 -19.40 -7.81
CA GLN A 197 6.94 -18.56 -7.39
C GLN A 197 8.26 -19.36 -7.45
N ALA A 198 8.31 -20.53 -6.80
CA ALA A 198 9.50 -21.39 -6.80
C ALA A 198 9.89 -21.87 -8.21
N ALA A 199 8.89 -22.21 -9.05
CA ALA A 199 9.14 -22.60 -10.43
C ALA A 199 9.68 -21.43 -11.27
N LEU A 200 9.19 -20.21 -11.04
CA LEU A 200 9.68 -19.00 -11.70
C LEU A 200 11.14 -18.70 -11.29
N GLU A 201 11.43 -18.70 -9.99
CA GLU A 201 12.77 -18.50 -9.44
C GLU A 201 13.76 -19.51 -10.03
N ALA A 202 13.44 -20.80 -10.00
CA ALA A 202 14.29 -21.86 -10.53
C ALA A 202 14.58 -21.69 -12.04
N ARG A 203 13.58 -21.22 -12.81
CA ARG A 203 13.74 -20.93 -14.24
C ARG A 203 14.68 -19.76 -14.48
N VAL A 204 14.54 -18.68 -13.72
CA VAL A 204 15.38 -17.47 -13.81
C VAL A 204 16.81 -17.78 -13.37
N ASP A 205 16.97 -18.44 -12.23
CA ASP A 205 18.26 -18.86 -11.68
C ASP A 205 19.07 -19.69 -12.67
N LYS A 206 18.45 -20.72 -13.25
CA LYS A 206 19.10 -21.61 -14.21
C LYS A 206 19.32 -20.94 -15.56
N GLY A 207 18.35 -20.15 -16.03
CA GLY A 207 18.38 -19.51 -17.34
C GLY A 207 19.44 -18.41 -17.45
N LEU A 208 19.73 -17.73 -16.34
CA LEU A 208 20.61 -16.55 -16.32
C LEU A 208 21.86 -16.71 -15.44
N ASN A 209 21.98 -17.82 -14.71
CA ASN A 209 23.04 -18.06 -13.71
C ASN A 209 23.09 -16.97 -12.62
N VAL A 210 21.91 -16.62 -12.11
CA VAL A 210 21.67 -15.60 -11.06
C VAL A 210 21.01 -16.25 -9.84
N SER A 211 20.83 -15.49 -8.77
CA SER A 211 19.96 -15.83 -7.65
C SER A 211 18.73 -14.95 -7.71
N SER A 212 17.54 -15.52 -7.57
CA SER A 212 16.27 -14.81 -7.57
C SER A 212 15.40 -15.20 -6.37
N LEU A 213 14.58 -14.26 -5.92
CA LEU A 213 13.64 -14.47 -4.83
C LEU A 213 12.40 -13.60 -5.07
N VAL A 214 11.24 -14.22 -4.99
CA VAL A 214 9.95 -13.54 -4.96
C VAL A 214 9.64 -13.16 -3.52
N VAL A 215 9.34 -11.89 -3.29
CA VAL A 215 9.01 -11.36 -1.96
C VAL A 215 7.69 -10.60 -1.97
N PRO A 216 6.90 -10.65 -0.89
CA PRO A 216 5.78 -9.74 -0.71
C PRO A 216 6.28 -8.30 -0.48
N VAL A 217 5.42 -7.35 -0.81
CA VAL A 217 5.64 -5.91 -0.59
C VAL A 217 4.55 -5.41 0.36
N GLY A 218 4.87 -4.44 1.23
CA GLY A 218 3.91 -3.87 2.20
C GLY A 218 3.16 -2.64 1.70
N GLY A 219 3.81 -1.82 0.88
CA GLY A 219 3.25 -0.63 0.24
C GLY A 219 4.03 -0.32 -1.03
N ILE A 220 3.41 0.41 -1.95
CA ILE A 220 4.09 0.87 -3.18
C ILE A 220 3.81 2.36 -3.34
N GLY A 221 4.90 3.13 -3.36
CA GLY A 221 4.94 4.58 -3.60
C GLY A 221 4.55 5.01 -5.02
N SER A 222 3.59 4.32 -5.65
CA SER A 222 2.86 4.82 -6.81
C SER A 222 1.94 5.97 -6.40
N TYR A 223 1.26 6.57 -7.39
CA TYR A 223 0.25 7.57 -7.09
C TYR A 223 -1.04 7.32 -7.90
N PRO A 224 -2.19 7.02 -7.24
CA PRO A 224 -2.34 6.78 -5.80
C PRO A 224 -1.41 5.69 -5.27
N THR A 225 -1.02 5.80 -4.00
CA THR A 225 -0.22 4.78 -3.31
C THR A 225 -0.99 3.45 -3.27
N MET A 226 -0.32 2.33 -3.51
CA MET A 226 -0.88 1.00 -3.23
C MET A 226 -0.56 0.62 -1.79
N VAL A 227 -1.56 0.15 -1.03
CA VAL A 227 -1.37 -0.34 0.33
C VAL A 227 -2.00 -1.72 0.48
N GLU A 228 -1.32 -2.65 1.13
CA GLU A 228 -1.84 -4.00 1.34
C GLU A 228 -3.02 -4.01 2.33
N HIS A 229 -3.88 -5.02 2.20
CA HIS A 229 -4.92 -5.27 3.19
C HIS A 229 -4.32 -5.64 4.55
N THR A 230 -4.88 -5.09 5.62
CA THR A 230 -4.44 -5.38 6.98
C THR A 230 -5.58 -5.25 7.98
N THR A 231 -5.37 -5.83 9.16
CA THR A 231 -6.20 -5.60 10.35
C THR A 231 -5.53 -4.65 11.35
N ASP A 232 -4.27 -4.27 11.10
CA ASP A 232 -3.48 -3.43 11.99
C ASP A 232 -3.52 -1.97 11.52
N LEU A 233 -4.29 -1.14 12.23
CA LEU A 233 -4.42 0.28 11.92
C LEU A 233 -3.13 1.08 12.15
N ASN A 234 -2.29 0.65 13.08
CA ASN A 234 -0.99 1.29 13.32
C ASN A 234 -0.09 1.10 12.11
N TRP A 235 0.03 -0.15 11.65
CA TRP A 235 0.78 -0.45 10.44
C TRP A 235 0.17 0.21 9.19
N LEU A 236 -1.16 0.27 9.08
CA LEU A 236 -1.85 0.91 7.96
C LEU A 236 -1.53 2.40 7.87
N THR A 237 -1.66 3.13 8.99
CA THR A 237 -1.42 4.58 9.03
C THR A 237 0.06 4.93 8.83
N ASP A 238 0.97 4.13 9.40
CA ASP A 238 2.42 4.20 9.14
C ASP A 238 2.72 4.01 7.64
N THR A 239 2.17 2.96 7.02
CA THR A 239 2.41 2.65 5.60
C THR A 239 1.85 3.74 4.69
N ILE A 240 0.62 4.23 4.92
CA ILE A 240 0.04 5.33 4.15
C ILE A 240 0.97 6.56 4.19
N ALA A 241 1.44 6.91 5.39
CA ALA A 241 2.32 8.06 5.56
C ALA A 241 3.71 7.83 4.96
N HIS A 242 4.31 6.64 5.15
CA HIS A 242 5.59 6.24 4.57
C HIS A 242 5.60 6.43 3.05
N GLU A 243 4.62 5.83 2.37
CA GLU A 243 4.53 5.90 0.92
C GLU A 243 4.15 7.30 0.41
N TRP A 244 3.36 8.05 1.18
CA TRP A 244 3.09 9.44 0.84
C TRP A 244 4.35 10.31 0.97
N ILE A 245 5.24 10.04 1.93
CA ILE A 245 6.52 10.73 2.05
C ILE A 245 7.41 10.47 0.84
N HIS A 246 7.44 9.25 0.29
CA HIS A 246 8.09 8.99 -0.99
C HIS A 246 7.55 9.89 -2.10
N ASN A 247 6.22 9.96 -2.23
CA ASN A 247 5.53 10.85 -3.19
C ASN A 247 5.87 12.34 -2.98
N TRP A 248 5.94 12.78 -1.72
CA TRP A 248 6.33 14.15 -1.36
C TRP A 248 7.81 14.43 -1.67
N LEU A 249 8.69 13.46 -1.43
CA LEU A 249 10.13 13.56 -1.72
C LEU A 249 10.42 13.57 -3.21
N THR A 250 9.60 12.95 -4.06
CA THR A 250 9.75 12.99 -5.53
C THR A 250 9.80 14.41 -6.09
N LEU A 251 9.18 15.38 -5.40
CA LEU A 251 9.22 16.81 -5.76
C LEU A 251 10.45 17.55 -5.20
N ARG A 252 11.40 16.84 -4.58
CA ARG A 252 12.56 17.36 -3.86
C ARG A 252 13.84 16.64 -4.31
N PRO A 253 15.03 17.23 -4.08
CA PRO A 253 16.28 16.63 -4.52
C PRO A 253 16.50 15.19 -4.06
N LEU A 254 16.06 14.82 -2.85
CA LEU A 254 16.24 13.47 -2.33
C LEU A 254 15.41 12.42 -3.08
N GLY A 255 14.16 12.71 -3.48
CA GLY A 255 13.37 11.80 -4.30
C GLY A 255 13.75 11.84 -5.77
N MET A 256 14.07 13.02 -6.32
CA MET A 256 14.55 13.14 -7.71
C MET A 256 15.82 12.33 -7.99
N ASN A 257 16.64 12.08 -6.96
CA ASN A 257 17.87 11.31 -7.07
C ASN A 257 17.79 9.93 -6.38
N TYR A 258 16.58 9.41 -6.13
CA TYR A 258 16.33 8.15 -5.42
C TYR A 258 17.23 7.00 -5.93
N ASP A 259 17.22 6.75 -7.24
CA ASP A 259 18.00 5.66 -7.87
C ASP A 259 19.42 6.07 -8.31
N SER A 260 19.88 7.27 -7.95
CA SER A 260 21.20 7.75 -8.39
C SER A 260 22.37 7.08 -7.65
N SER A 261 22.12 6.57 -6.43
CA SER A 261 23.10 5.79 -5.66
C SER A 261 22.39 4.99 -4.56
N ALA A 262 23.06 3.95 -4.04
CA ALA A 262 22.52 3.15 -2.94
C ALA A 262 22.35 3.99 -1.66
N GLU A 263 23.26 4.93 -1.42
CA GLU A 263 23.25 5.83 -0.28
C GLU A 263 22.05 6.77 -0.31
N LEU A 264 21.74 7.37 -1.47
CA LEU A 264 20.59 8.25 -1.63
C LEU A 264 19.26 7.48 -1.48
N ARG A 265 19.19 6.25 -2.00
CA ARG A 265 18.05 5.36 -1.76
C ARG A 265 17.88 5.10 -0.26
N THR A 266 18.95 4.70 0.44
CA THR A 266 18.90 4.47 1.89
C THR A 266 18.47 5.72 2.66
N MET A 267 18.97 6.90 2.30
CA MET A 267 18.55 8.17 2.92
C MET A 267 17.07 8.44 2.69
N ASN A 268 16.55 8.15 1.50
CA ASN A 268 15.15 8.33 1.16
C ASN A 268 14.26 7.36 1.97
N GLU A 269 14.55 6.06 1.95
CA GLU A 269 13.83 5.05 2.76
C GLU A 269 13.85 5.38 4.25
N THR A 270 15.01 5.78 4.78
CA THR A 270 15.14 6.17 6.19
C THR A 270 14.27 7.37 6.53
N THR A 271 14.18 8.34 5.62
CA THR A 271 13.32 9.52 5.78
C THR A 271 11.85 9.12 5.78
N ALA A 272 11.44 8.28 4.82
CA ALA A 272 10.09 7.75 4.73
C ALA A 272 9.70 6.91 5.96
N SER A 273 10.61 6.08 6.49
CA SER A 273 10.36 5.30 7.72
C SER A 273 10.19 6.18 8.95
N ILE A 274 11.06 7.18 9.14
CA ILE A 274 10.95 8.08 10.31
C ILE A 274 9.66 8.88 10.24
N ALA A 275 9.41 9.53 9.11
CA ALA A 275 8.23 10.38 8.95
C ALA A 275 6.94 9.57 8.94
N GLY A 276 6.92 8.39 8.30
CA GLY A 276 5.78 7.47 8.33
C GLY A 276 5.39 7.09 9.76
N HIS A 277 6.39 6.69 10.56
CA HIS A 277 6.15 6.26 11.93
C HIS A 277 5.61 7.40 12.81
N GLU A 278 6.20 8.59 12.70
CA GLU A 278 5.78 9.76 13.47
C GLU A 278 4.37 10.23 13.09
N ILE A 279 4.08 10.32 11.78
CA ILE A 279 2.76 10.72 11.27
C ILE A 279 1.70 9.69 11.67
N GLY A 280 1.96 8.39 11.45
CA GLY A 280 1.04 7.32 11.80
C GLY A 280 0.70 7.31 13.30
N ALA A 281 1.71 7.47 14.16
CA ALA A 281 1.51 7.56 15.60
C ALA A 281 0.63 8.77 16.01
N LEU A 282 0.81 9.93 15.37
CA LEU A 282 -0.01 11.11 15.62
C LEU A 282 -1.46 10.93 15.15
N VAL A 283 -1.67 10.26 14.00
CA VAL A 283 -3.02 9.88 13.52
C VAL A 283 -3.71 9.00 14.56
N LEU A 284 -3.05 7.94 15.03
CA LEU A 284 -3.62 7.07 16.06
C LEU A 284 -3.93 7.84 17.36
N GLN A 285 -2.99 8.65 17.83
CA GLN A 285 -3.17 9.42 19.06
C GLN A 285 -4.40 10.33 19.00
N ARG A 286 -4.69 10.89 17.83
CA ARG A 286 -5.79 11.83 17.62
C ARG A 286 -7.13 11.14 17.43
N TYR A 287 -7.22 10.17 16.51
CA TYR A 287 -8.51 9.63 16.05
C TYR A 287 -8.83 8.25 16.64
N TYR A 288 -7.82 7.54 17.16
CA TYR A 288 -7.92 6.17 17.68
C TYR A 288 -7.17 6.01 19.02
N PRO A 289 -7.40 6.88 20.02
CA PRO A 289 -6.62 6.91 21.25
C PRO A 289 -6.70 5.60 22.05
N GLU A 290 -7.78 4.84 21.93
CA GLU A 290 -7.95 3.52 22.55
C GLU A 290 -6.90 2.50 22.08
N LEU A 291 -6.43 2.59 20.83
CA LEU A 291 -5.36 1.73 20.31
C LEU A 291 -3.99 2.10 20.89
N THR A 292 -3.76 3.38 21.15
CA THR A 292 -2.50 3.84 21.78
C THR A 292 -2.41 3.48 23.26
N GLN A 293 -3.55 3.43 23.96
CA GLN A 293 -3.61 3.04 25.39
C GLN A 293 -3.40 1.54 25.59
N ALA A 294 -3.84 0.71 24.64
CA ALA A 294 -3.62 -0.74 24.68
C ALA A 294 -2.14 -1.14 24.54
N LEU A 295 -1.30 -0.26 23.98
CA LEU A 295 0.15 -0.46 23.81
C LEU A 295 0.98 -0.01 25.04
N LEU A 296 0.38 0.70 25.99
CA LEU A 296 1.04 1.03 27.24
C LEU A 296 1.06 -0.20 28.16
N PRO A 297 2.22 -0.61 28.72
CA PRO A 297 2.22 -1.63 29.76
C PRO A 297 1.30 -1.16 30.90
N PRO A 298 0.51 -2.05 31.54
CA PRO A 298 -0.35 -1.66 32.64
C PRO A 298 0.50 -0.90 33.65
N ALA A 299 0.04 0.28 34.05
CA ALA A 299 0.80 1.15 34.93
C ALA A 299 1.25 0.32 36.13
N ILE A 300 2.55 0.01 36.19
CA ILE A 300 3.12 -0.57 37.39
C ILE A 300 3.05 0.60 38.37
N LEU A 301 2.01 0.62 39.19
CA LEU A 301 1.95 1.43 40.39
C LEU A 301 3.07 0.94 41.29
N ILE A 302 4.28 1.45 41.05
CA ILE A 302 5.39 1.28 41.98
C ILE A 302 5.02 2.16 43.17
N ASN A 303 4.34 1.55 44.13
CA ASN A 303 4.22 2.06 45.49
C ASN A 303 5.65 2.05 46.07
N LEU A 304 6.43 3.09 45.80
CA LEU A 304 7.68 3.31 46.51
C LEU A 304 7.30 3.71 47.93
N PRO A 305 7.67 2.91 48.96
CA PRO A 305 7.51 3.36 50.33
C PRO A 305 8.39 4.58 50.51
N LEU A 306 7.76 5.72 50.79
CA LEU A 306 8.48 6.87 51.32
C LEU A 306 9.05 6.46 52.68
N GLY A 307 10.38 6.44 52.76
CA GLY A 307 11.05 6.60 54.04
C GLY A 307 12.55 6.41 53.99
N PRO A 308 13.26 6.86 55.03
CA PRO A 308 12.83 7.78 56.09
C PRO A 308 13.09 9.26 55.78
#